data_AF-A0A939DCV0-F1
#
_entry.id   AF-A0A939DCV0-F1
#
_cell.length_a   1.000
_cell.length_b   1.000
_cell.length_c   1.000
_cell.angle_alpha   90.00
_cell.angle_beta   90.00
_cell.angle_gamma   90.00
#
_symmetry.space_group_name_H-M   'P 1'
#
loop_
_entity.id
_entity.type
_entity.pdbx_description
1 polymer ?
#
loop_
_entity_poly.entity_id
_entity_poly.type
_entity_poly.pdbx_seq_one_letter_code
_entity_poly.pdbx_strand_id
1 'polypeptide(L)'
;MSLAAHLQGQRARLEHLVSLLREEQQLLARDRVDGERLGHIAGEKQEQLAAIDSFEAQRRAAQQRLGYAQGRAGAEQAAREAGCLPVWQGIDRLAQDAAHLNTLNGELVHMRLDHNQRMLNFLREAAGSHLYGPDGQSRKNQGQVNSRA
;
A
#
# COMPACT_ATOMS: atom_id res chain seq x y z
N MET A 1 -3.71 34.77 5.95
CA MET A 1 -4.21 33.38 6.03
C MET A 1 -4.01 32.89 7.45
N SER A 2 -5.07 32.54 8.18
CA SER A 2 -4.94 32.13 9.59
C SER A 2 -4.40 30.70 9.72
N LEU A 3 -3.69 30.40 10.80
CA LEU A 3 -3.20 29.05 11.14
C LEU A 3 -4.34 28.02 11.12
N ALA A 4 -5.54 28.43 11.56
CA ALA A 4 -6.73 27.58 11.57
C ALA A 4 -7.18 27.16 10.15
N ALA A 5 -7.16 28.06 9.17
CA ALA A 5 -7.50 27.74 7.79
C ALA A 5 -6.49 26.76 7.17
N HIS A 6 -5.21 26.90 7.54
CA HIS A 6 -4.14 26.02 7.08
C HIS A 6 -4.31 24.60 7.64
N LEU A 7 -4.59 24.49 8.94
CA LEU A 7 -4.83 23.20 9.61
C LEU A 7 -6.12 22.53 9.12
N GLN A 8 -7.17 23.28 8.78
CA GLN A 8 -8.37 22.73 8.16
C GLN A 8 -8.11 22.17 6.76
N GLY A 9 -7.33 22.87 5.95
CA GLY A 9 -6.90 22.37 4.63
C GLY A 9 -6.08 21.09 4.74
N GLN A 10 -5.21 21.00 5.75
CA GLN A 10 -4.45 19.78 6.03
C GLN A 10 -5.36 18.62 6.46
N ARG A 11 -6.37 18.88 7.29
CA ARG A 11 -7.35 17.88 7.72
C ARG A 11 -8.12 17.29 6.53
N ALA A 12 -8.63 18.15 5.65
CA ALA A 12 -9.39 17.72 4.46
C ALA A 12 -8.55 16.83 3.52
N ARG A 13 -7.26 17.13 3.37
CA ARG A 13 -6.34 16.30 2.57
C ARG A 13 -6.11 14.92 3.19
N LEU A 14 -5.95 14.87 4.51
CA LEU A 14 -5.83 13.62 5.25
C LEU A 14 -7.12 12.79 5.18
N GLU A 15 -8.29 13.41 5.30
CA GLU A 15 -9.58 12.75 5.11
C GLU A 15 -9.71 12.15 3.70
N HIS A 16 -9.28 12.89 2.68
CA HIS A 16 -9.27 12.40 1.30
C HIS A 16 -8.32 11.21 1.10
N LEU A 17 -7.09 11.28 1.65
CA LEU A 17 -6.15 10.17 1.62
C LEU A 17 -6.73 8.91 2.30
N VAL A 18 -7.39 9.06 3.45
CA VAL A 18 -8.04 7.93 4.14
C VAL A 18 -9.15 7.33 3.28
N SER A 19 -9.91 8.16 2.55
CA SER A 19 -10.92 7.66 1.59
C SER A 19 -10.29 6.84 0.47
N LEU A 20 -9.20 7.33 -0.13
CA LEU A 20 -8.48 6.62 -1.18
C LEU A 20 -7.92 5.28 -0.70
N LEU A 21 -7.36 5.24 0.50
CA LEU A 21 -6.86 4.00 1.12
C LEU A 21 -7.97 2.98 1.34
N ARG A 22 -9.18 3.41 1.70
CA ARG A 22 -10.35 2.53 1.83
C ARG A 22 -10.84 2.03 0.48
N GLU A 23 -10.84 2.88 -0.54
CA GLU A 23 -11.19 2.46 -1.91
C GLU A 23 -10.18 1.45 -2.46
N GLU A 24 -8.88 1.69 -2.24
CA GLU A 24 -7.80 0.75 -2.55
C GLU A 24 -8.05 -0.61 -1.89
N GLN A 25 -8.34 -0.62 -0.58
CA GLN A 25 -8.65 -1.85 0.16
C GLN A 25 -9.84 -2.60 -0.45
N GLN A 26 -10.91 -1.90 -0.80
CA GLN A 26 -12.10 -2.50 -1.39
C GLN A 26 -11.84 -3.07 -2.79
N LEU A 27 -11.06 -2.38 -3.62
CA LEU A 27 -10.69 -2.86 -4.95
C LEU A 27 -9.77 -4.07 -4.87
N LEU A 28 -8.81 -4.05 -3.95
CA LEU A 28 -7.95 -5.19 -3.69
C LEU A 28 -8.69 -6.34 -3.00
N ALA A 29 -9.84 -6.12 -2.36
CA ALA A 29 -10.65 -7.20 -1.78
C ALA A 29 -11.52 -7.95 -2.82
N ARG A 30 -11.74 -7.38 -4.02
CA ARG A 30 -12.57 -7.99 -5.07
C ARG A 30 -11.88 -9.17 -5.76
N ASP A 31 -12.67 -10.12 -6.27
CA ASP A 31 -12.13 -11.27 -7.01
C ASP A 31 -11.41 -10.88 -8.30
N ARG A 32 -11.92 -9.87 -9.02
CA ARG A 32 -11.26 -9.27 -10.18
C ARG A 32 -10.66 -7.93 -9.79
N VAL A 33 -9.33 -7.86 -9.91
CA VAL A 33 -8.56 -6.65 -9.65
C VAL A 33 -8.66 -5.73 -10.87
N ASP A 34 -9.16 -4.51 -10.65
CA ASP A 34 -9.16 -3.45 -11.65
C ASP A 34 -7.81 -2.71 -11.62
N GLY A 35 -6.88 -3.16 -12.47
CA GLY A 35 -5.51 -2.65 -12.50
C GLY A 35 -5.40 -1.19 -12.93
N GLU A 36 -6.27 -0.74 -13.85
CA GLU A 36 -6.33 0.65 -14.30
C GLU A 36 -6.75 1.58 -13.15
N ARG A 37 -7.80 1.17 -12.41
CA ARG A 37 -8.29 1.96 -11.27
C ARG A 37 -7.33 1.96 -10.09
N LEU A 38 -6.61 0.86 -9.85
CA LEU A 38 -5.51 0.83 -8.88
C LEU A 38 -4.35 1.74 -9.27
N GLY A 39 -4.01 1.80 -10.56
CA GLY A 39 -3.00 2.72 -11.07
C GLY A 39 -3.37 4.19 -10.82
N HIS A 40 -4.63 4.55 -11.05
CA HIS A 40 -5.13 5.89 -10.76
C HIS A 40 -5.04 6.24 -9.26
N ILE A 41 -5.52 5.33 -8.41
CA ILE A 41 -5.49 5.51 -6.94
C ILE A 41 -4.05 5.61 -6.43
N ALA A 42 -3.13 4.82 -6.98
CA ALA A 42 -1.72 4.90 -6.64
C ALA A 42 -1.13 6.28 -6.97
N GLY A 43 -1.48 6.85 -8.14
CA GLY A 43 -1.09 8.21 -8.52
C GLY A 43 -1.62 9.28 -7.57
N GLU A 44 -2.93 9.28 -7.30
CA GLU A 44 -3.55 10.24 -6.38
C GLU A 44 -2.99 10.13 -4.95
N LYS A 45 -2.74 8.91 -4.47
CA LYS A 45 -2.11 8.64 -3.17
C LYS A 45 -0.70 9.25 -3.11
N GLN A 46 0.08 9.14 -4.17
CA GLN A 46 1.44 9.67 -4.24
C GLN A 46 1.47 11.20 -4.19
N GLU A 47 0.52 11.87 -4.85
CA GLU A 47 0.34 13.32 -4.76
C GLU A 47 -0.06 13.77 -3.35
N GLN A 48 -0.99 13.05 -2.70
CA GLN A 48 -1.40 13.37 -1.34
C GLN A 48 -0.27 13.15 -0.33
N LEU A 49 0.52 12.08 -0.48
CA LEU A 49 1.70 11.83 0.36
C LEU A 49 2.73 12.95 0.22
N ALA A 50 3.05 13.36 -1.00
CA ALA A 50 3.98 14.47 -1.24
C ALA A 50 3.49 15.78 -0.61
N ALA A 51 2.18 16.05 -0.68
CA ALA A 51 1.58 17.21 -0.02
C ALA A 51 1.71 17.11 1.51
N ILE A 52 1.42 15.96 2.11
CA ILE A 52 1.53 15.72 3.55
C ILE A 52 2.98 15.89 4.03
N ASP A 53 3.96 15.36 3.30
CA ASP A 53 5.38 15.50 3.62
C ASP A 53 5.82 16.97 3.61
N SER A 54 5.36 17.74 2.62
CA SER A 54 5.60 19.19 2.56
C SER A 54 5.01 19.91 3.78
N PHE A 55 3.79 19.57 4.18
CA PHE A 55 3.15 20.15 5.37
C PHE A 55 3.89 19.75 6.66
N GLU A 56 4.33 18.51 6.78
CA GLU A 56 5.14 18.06 7.91
C GLU A 56 6.48 18.79 8.00
N ALA A 57 7.16 18.99 6.86
CA ALA A 57 8.41 19.73 6.81
C ALA A 57 8.21 21.19 7.25
N GLN A 58 7.16 21.86 6.75
CA GLN A 58 6.82 23.23 7.15
C GLN A 58 6.49 23.31 8.64
N ARG A 59 5.75 22.32 9.17
CA ARG A 59 5.42 22.23 10.59
C ARG A 59 6.67 22.06 11.46
N ARG A 60 7.56 21.12 11.11
CA ARG A 60 8.82 20.89 11.84
C ARG A 60 9.71 22.13 11.82
N ALA A 61 9.78 22.83 10.68
CA ALA A 61 10.53 24.09 10.56
C ALA A 61 9.92 25.22 11.42
N ALA A 62 8.60 25.31 11.51
CA ALA A 62 7.92 26.28 12.39
C ALA A 62 8.14 25.95 13.88
N GLN A 63 8.05 24.66 14.23
CA GLN A 63 8.28 24.15 15.59
C GLN A 63 9.70 24.47 16.09
N GLN A 64 10.71 24.23 15.23
CA GLN A 64 12.10 24.58 15.53
C GLN A 64 12.30 26.09 15.68
N ARG A 65 11.70 26.91 14.79
CA ARG A 65 11.78 28.38 14.87
C ARG A 65 11.15 28.96 16.14
N LEU A 66 10.12 28.31 16.66
CA LEU A 66 9.44 28.71 17.89
C LEU A 66 10.12 28.14 19.16
N GLY A 67 11.19 27.35 19.01
CA GLY A 67 11.97 26.82 20.14
C GLY A 67 11.38 25.58 20.80
N TYR A 68 10.37 24.94 20.21
CA TYR A 68 9.78 23.72 20.76
C TYR A 68 10.64 22.48 20.45
N ALA A 69 10.66 21.53 21.39
CA ALA A 69 11.37 20.25 21.24
C ALA A 69 10.87 19.47 20.02
N GLN A 70 11.73 18.77 19.28
CA GLN A 70 11.30 17.99 18.12
C GLN A 70 10.36 16.83 18.49
N GLY A 71 9.53 16.41 17.53
CA GLY A 71 8.62 15.29 17.70
C GLY A 71 7.22 15.69 18.18
N ARG A 72 6.42 14.67 18.53
CA ARG A 72 4.99 14.79 18.79
C ARG A 72 4.67 15.63 20.03
N ALA A 73 5.47 15.49 21.09
CA ALA A 73 5.28 16.23 22.34
C ALA A 73 5.44 17.74 22.17
N GLY A 74 6.49 18.19 21.47
CA GLY A 74 6.66 19.63 21.20
C GLY A 74 5.67 20.18 20.18
N ALA A 75 5.17 19.33 19.27
CA ALA A 75 4.11 19.72 18.34
C ALA A 75 2.78 19.92 19.06
N GLU A 76 2.47 19.04 20.01
CA GLU A 76 1.30 19.17 20.86
C GLU A 76 1.40 20.41 21.75
N GLN A 77 2.56 20.67 22.34
CA GLN A 77 2.78 21.87 23.15
C GLN A 77 2.60 23.15 22.31
N ALA A 78 3.18 23.21 21.12
CA ALA A 78 2.99 24.33 20.19
C ALA A 78 1.50 24.53 19.84
N ALA A 79 0.76 23.44 19.63
CA ALA A 79 -0.67 23.50 19.34
C ALA A 79 -1.53 23.92 20.55
N ARG A 80 -1.13 23.55 21.76
CA ARG A 80 -1.76 24.02 23.02
C ARG A 80 -1.57 25.52 23.17
N GLU A 81 -0.35 26.00 23.03
CA GLU A 81 -0.01 27.42 23.20
C GLU A 81 -0.64 28.29 22.10
N ALA A 82 -0.76 27.78 20.88
CA ALA A 82 -1.45 28.45 19.77
C ALA A 82 -2.99 28.32 19.80
N GLY A 83 -3.57 27.62 20.80
CA GLY A 83 -5.01 27.44 20.93
C GLY A 83 -5.65 26.55 19.85
N CYS A 84 -4.88 25.75 19.13
CA CYS A 84 -5.33 24.89 18.03
C CYS A 84 -5.24 23.39 18.34
N LEU A 85 -5.11 23.02 19.62
CA LEU A 85 -5.01 21.64 20.11
C LEU A 85 -6.06 20.68 19.53
N PRO A 86 -7.37 21.03 19.43
CA PRO A 86 -8.37 20.09 18.89
C PRO A 86 -8.13 19.74 17.43
N VAL A 87 -7.63 20.70 16.64
CA VAL A 87 -7.34 20.49 15.22
C VAL A 87 -6.09 19.63 15.05
N TRP A 88 -5.08 19.87 15.88
CA TRP A 88 -3.87 19.03 15.93
C TRP A 88 -4.22 17.57 16.25
N GLN A 89 -5.02 17.33 17.29
CA GLN A 89 -5.44 15.97 17.66
C GLN A 89 -6.23 15.28 16.54
N GLY A 90 -7.03 16.03 15.76
CA GLY A 90 -7.73 15.50 14.59
C GLY A 90 -6.77 15.06 13.48
N ILE A 91 -5.79 15.90 13.15
CA ILE A 91 -4.74 15.58 12.17
C ILE A 91 -3.95 14.36 12.61
N ASP A 92 -3.61 14.29 13.89
CA ASP A 92 -2.81 13.22 14.49
C ASP A 92 -3.52 11.86 14.44
N ARG A 93 -4.83 11.82 14.72
CA ARG A 93 -5.65 10.61 14.56
C ARG A 93 -5.75 10.18 13.11
N LEU A 94 -6.03 11.11 12.20
CA LEU A 94 -6.13 10.80 10.77
C LEU A 94 -4.81 10.25 10.22
N ALA A 95 -3.68 10.77 10.67
CA ALA A 95 -2.36 10.27 10.28
C ALA A 95 -2.12 8.84 10.77
N GLN A 96 -2.54 8.51 12.00
CA GLN A 96 -2.48 7.13 12.51
C GLN A 96 -3.37 6.18 11.70
N ASP A 97 -4.59 6.59 11.40
CA ASP A 97 -5.52 5.79 10.61
C ASP A 97 -4.98 5.54 9.19
N ALA A 98 -4.42 6.58 8.55
CA ALA A 98 -3.78 6.45 7.25
C ALA A 98 -2.57 5.50 7.27
N ALA A 99 -1.72 5.59 8.31
CA ALA A 99 -0.57 4.70 8.46
C ALA A 99 -1.01 3.23 8.62
N HIS A 100 -2.02 2.98 9.46
CA HIS A 100 -2.56 1.64 9.66
C HIS A 100 -3.19 1.06 8.39
N LEU A 101 -4.02 1.85 7.69
CA LEU A 101 -4.60 1.45 6.41
C LEU A 101 -3.53 1.19 5.35
N ASN A 102 -2.46 1.97 5.31
CA ASN A 102 -1.37 1.77 4.37
C ASN A 102 -0.62 0.46 4.64
N THR A 103 -0.37 0.10 5.90
CA THR A 103 0.21 -1.19 6.28
C THR A 103 -0.69 -2.35 5.83
N LEU A 104 -1.99 -2.28 6.12
CA LEU A 104 -2.96 -3.32 5.72
C LEU A 104 -3.05 -3.49 4.20
N ASN A 105 -3.08 -2.39 3.46
CA ASN A 105 -3.11 -2.44 2.00
C ASN A 105 -1.81 -3.05 1.44
N GLY A 106 -0.66 -2.72 2.04
CA GLY A 106 0.64 -3.33 1.68
C GLY A 106 0.65 -4.84 1.89
N GLU A 107 0.16 -5.32 3.03
CA GLU A 107 0.02 -6.76 3.31
C GLU A 107 -0.88 -7.47 2.29
N LEU A 108 -1.99 -6.83 1.92
CA LEU A 108 -2.97 -7.40 1.00
C LEU A 108 -2.43 -7.46 -0.44
N VAL A 109 -1.67 -6.45 -0.87
CA VAL A 109 -0.91 -6.48 -2.13
C VAL A 109 0.10 -7.62 -2.13
N HIS A 110 0.90 -7.76 -1.06
CA HIS A 110 1.87 -8.85 -0.93
C HIS A 110 1.22 -10.23 -1.00
N MET A 111 0.14 -10.46 -0.26
CA MET A 111 -0.60 -11.72 -0.26
C MET A 111 -1.09 -12.10 -1.67
N ARG A 112 -1.57 -11.12 -2.44
CA ARG A 112 -2.03 -11.35 -3.82
C ARG A 112 -0.88 -11.62 -4.79
N LEU A 113 0.23 -10.89 -4.68
CA LEU A 113 1.42 -11.14 -5.50
C LEU A 113 1.96 -12.55 -5.26
N ASP A 114 2.04 -12.97 -4.00
CA ASP A 114 2.44 -14.33 -3.62
C ASP A 114 1.49 -15.38 -4.19
N HIS A 115 0.17 -15.15 -4.13
CA HIS A 115 -0.82 -16.05 -4.71
C HIS A 115 -0.70 -16.14 -6.24
N ASN A 116 -0.58 -15.00 -6.92
CA ASN A 116 -0.41 -14.94 -8.38
C ASN A 116 0.89 -15.62 -8.81
N GLN A 117 2.00 -15.40 -8.09
CA GLN A 117 3.27 -16.04 -8.39
C GLN A 117 3.19 -17.56 -8.21
N ARG A 118 2.51 -18.05 -7.15
CA ARG A 118 2.24 -19.49 -6.97
C ARG A 118 1.40 -20.05 -8.11
N MET A 119 0.34 -19.37 -8.54
CA MET A 119 -0.48 -19.79 -9.67
C MET A 119 0.30 -19.82 -10.99
N LEU A 120 1.13 -18.81 -11.27
CA LEU A 120 2.01 -18.79 -12.45
C LEU A 120 3.05 -19.90 -12.40
N ASN A 121 3.65 -20.15 -11.24
CA ASN A 121 4.59 -21.26 -11.05
C ASN A 121 3.90 -22.61 -11.30
N PHE A 122 2.70 -22.81 -10.76
CA PHE A 122 1.90 -24.02 -10.99
C PHE A 122 1.54 -24.18 -12.47
N LEU A 123 1.09 -23.12 -13.15
CA LEU A 123 0.81 -23.17 -14.58
C LEU A 123 2.06 -23.44 -15.41
N ARG A 124 3.22 -22.85 -15.05
CA ARG A 124 4.51 -23.10 -15.71
C ARG A 124 4.99 -24.53 -15.49
N GLU A 125 4.81 -25.07 -14.29
CA GLU A 125 5.13 -26.47 -13.97
C GLU A 125 4.18 -27.42 -14.69
N ALA A 126 2.87 -27.14 -14.71
CA ALA A 126 1.89 -27.91 -15.48
C ALA A 126 2.20 -27.90 -16.98
N ALA A 127 2.51 -26.72 -17.54
CA ALA A 127 2.91 -26.55 -18.95
C ALA A 127 4.27 -27.20 -19.26
N GLY A 128 5.21 -27.20 -18.31
CA GLY A 128 6.51 -27.89 -18.43
C GLY A 128 6.44 -29.39 -18.15
N SER A 129 5.41 -29.87 -17.45
CA SER A 129 5.19 -31.28 -17.12
C SER A 129 4.40 -32.02 -18.21
N HIS A 130 3.81 -31.31 -19.18
CA HIS A 130 3.23 -31.92 -20.36
C HIS A 130 4.27 -32.11 -21.47
N LEU A 131 4.88 -33.30 -21.42
CA LEU A 131 5.20 -34.16 -22.56
C LEU A 131 5.81 -33.47 -23.80
N TYR A 132 7.13 -33.60 -23.99
CA TYR A 132 7.78 -34.15 -25.20
C TYR A 132 9.30 -33.88 -25.11
N GLY A 133 10.13 -34.94 -25.11
CA GLY A 133 11.55 -34.77 -25.41
C GLY A 133 11.72 -34.38 -26.89
N PRO A 134 12.84 -33.74 -27.30
CA PRO A 134 13.05 -33.30 -28.68
C PRO A 134 12.98 -34.42 -29.75
N ASP A 135 13.03 -35.70 -29.35
CA ASP A 135 12.84 -36.87 -30.24
C ASP A 135 11.47 -37.58 -30.08
N GLY A 136 10.55 -37.02 -29.28
CA GLY A 136 9.15 -37.41 -29.24
C GLY A 136 8.78 -38.86 -28.91
N GLN A 137 9.63 -39.61 -28.20
CA GLN A 137 9.30 -40.97 -27.77
C GLN A 137 9.00 -41.07 -26.27
N SER A 138 7.77 -41.50 -25.95
CA SER A 138 7.44 -42.07 -24.64
C SER A 138 7.91 -43.52 -24.60
N ARG A 139 9.13 -43.77 -24.11
CA ARG A 139 9.55 -45.14 -23.77
C ARG A 139 8.94 -45.54 -22.43
N LYS A 140 7.68 -45.97 -22.46
CA LYS A 140 7.21 -46.96 -21.48
C LYS A 140 8.02 -48.23 -21.71
N ASN A 141 8.77 -48.64 -20.70
CA ASN A 141 9.45 -49.93 -20.63
C ASN A 141 8.46 -51.05 -20.99
N GLN A 142 8.59 -51.64 -22.17
CA GLN A 142 8.10 -53.00 -22.42
C GLN A 142 9.16 -53.97 -21.90
N GLY A 143 8.97 -54.37 -20.64
CA GLY A 143 9.64 -55.53 -20.10
C GLY A 143 9.01 -56.81 -20.64
N GLN A 144 9.86 -57.68 -21.22
CA GLN A 144 9.68 -59.12 -21.51
C GLN A 144 8.59 -59.44 -22.56
N VAL A 145 8.75 -60.41 -23.46
CA VAL A 145 8.97 -61.84 -23.20
C VAL A 145 9.74 -62.50 -24.35
N ASN A 146 10.70 -63.36 -23.99
CA ASN A 146 11.36 -64.31 -24.91
C ASN A 146 10.34 -65.28 -25.53
N SER A 147 10.44 -65.51 -26.84
CA SER A 147 9.90 -66.70 -27.49
C SER A 147 10.87 -67.18 -28.57
N ARG A 148 11.72 -68.14 -28.19
CA ARG A 148 12.43 -69.04 -29.12
C ARG A 148 11.50 -70.21 -29.41
N ALA A 149 11.19 -70.41 -30.69
CA ALA A 149 10.65 -71.64 -31.27
C ALA A 149 11.55 -72.00 -32.47
#